data_AF-F9EQX2-F1
#
_entry.id   AF-F9EQX2-F1
#
_cell.length_a   1.000
_cell.length_b   1.000
_cell.length_c   1.000
_cell.angle_alpha   90.00
_cell.angle_beta   90.00
_cell.angle_gamma   90.00
#
_symmetry.space_group_name_H-M   'P 1'
#
loop_
_entity.id
_entity.type
_entity.pdbx_description
1 polymer ?
#
loop_
_entity_poly.entity_id
_entity_poly.type
_entity_poly.pdbx_seq_one_letter_code
_entity_poly.pdbx_strand_id
1 'polypeptide(L)'
;MLRFYNYELNEKAKEYIEKIKNDSKKLDKENQKFIEDIFLTKKNETYYSYGGYLGSALTQELETKKDVKFNDIFPKSIYPALKLLMGEKFFKIFIEISKNITNYPFSSGYYRRMVRSKSYFNYINPLFNLLGNFVDLYFLNIDVITIVKREYEKGVYGIDNPYYIAYEIDNGNQELIDLIKEALGSQKSEIDLTYNNMKAIFISNNKELVELTGKLLLAAKLQEGVRQQICENMDSGLQENFEYMFKIIYDKNLIRFSSVKRALATWTGLAGEGNDISKFGKKELEIINKLIDNQKYEDELLKSDDNIEVYLGLWNKSTRDIKYSVEAIEKLLKSSKYHIKLLISYYLYVIVNTTYKR
;
A
#
# COMPACT_ATOMS: atom_id res chain seq x y z
N MET A 1 12.95 10.70 0.44
CA MET A 1 13.22 11.97 -0.23
C MET A 1 14.59 12.51 0.18
N LEU A 2 15.47 12.62 -0.80
CA LEU A 2 16.76 13.31 -0.86
C LEU A 2 17.68 13.02 0.31
N ARG A 3 17.70 11.76 0.74
CA ARG A 3 18.55 11.27 1.81
C ARG A 3 19.08 9.89 1.42
N PHE A 4 20.40 9.83 1.23
CA PHE A 4 21.08 8.65 0.71
C PHE A 4 22.14 8.17 1.71
N TYR A 5 22.61 6.93 1.60
CA TYR A 5 23.76 6.49 2.39
C TYR A 5 25.09 6.97 1.80
N ASN A 6 25.10 7.27 0.51
CA ASN A 6 26.27 7.81 -0.20
C ASN A 6 26.44 9.31 0.14
N TYR A 7 27.64 9.69 0.59
CA TYR A 7 27.96 11.07 0.97
C TYR A 7 27.87 12.05 -0.21
N GLU A 8 28.42 11.70 -1.37
CA GLU A 8 28.41 12.54 -2.57
C GLU A 8 26.99 12.82 -3.06
N LEU A 9 26.11 11.81 -3.03
CA LEU A 9 24.69 11.99 -3.36
C LEU A 9 23.99 12.95 -2.39
N ASN A 10 24.35 12.94 -1.10
CA ASN A 10 23.79 13.89 -0.15
C ASN A 10 24.29 15.32 -0.38
N GLU A 11 25.54 15.54 -0.76
CA GLU A 11 26.03 16.88 -1.11
C GLU A 11 25.33 17.40 -2.39
N LYS A 12 25.22 16.57 -3.43
CA LYS A 12 24.43 16.91 -4.63
C LYS A 12 22.96 17.18 -4.30
N ALA A 13 22.38 16.45 -3.35
CA ALA A 13 21.00 16.68 -2.91
C ALA A 13 20.84 18.05 -2.21
N LYS A 14 21.82 18.49 -1.41
CA LYS A 14 21.80 19.84 -0.81
C LYS A 14 21.85 20.92 -1.88
N GLU A 15 22.74 20.79 -2.86
CA GLU A 15 22.83 21.72 -4.00
C GLU A 15 21.51 21.76 -4.79
N TYR A 16 20.92 20.59 -5.04
CA TYR A 16 19.62 20.47 -5.69
C TYR A 16 18.51 21.18 -4.90
N ILE A 17 18.44 21.00 -3.59
CA ILE A 17 17.45 21.67 -2.72
C ILE A 17 17.60 23.18 -2.79
N GLU A 18 18.83 23.71 -2.71
CA GLU A 18 19.07 25.16 -2.81
C GLU A 18 18.73 25.71 -4.19
N LYS A 19 18.99 24.94 -5.26
CA LYS A 19 18.52 25.28 -6.60
C LYS A 19 16.99 25.35 -6.66
N ILE A 20 16.28 24.34 -6.14
CA ILE A 20 14.82 24.30 -6.13
C ILE A 20 14.22 25.48 -5.36
N LYS A 21 14.77 25.82 -4.19
CA LYS A 21 14.35 27.01 -3.42
C LYS A 21 14.59 28.32 -4.17
N ASN A 22 15.66 28.41 -4.95
CA ASN A 22 15.92 29.60 -5.75
C ASN A 22 14.99 29.68 -6.97
N ASP A 23 14.75 28.57 -7.65
CA ASP A 23 13.84 28.51 -8.79
C ASP A 23 12.37 28.73 -8.38
N SER A 24 11.99 28.34 -7.15
CA SER A 24 10.64 28.57 -6.64
C SER A 24 10.29 30.05 -6.48
N LYS A 25 11.28 30.97 -6.39
CA LYS A 25 11.06 32.42 -6.33
C LYS A 25 10.30 32.98 -7.53
N LYS A 26 10.27 32.25 -8.65
CA LYS A 26 9.52 32.59 -9.86
C LYS A 26 8.04 32.19 -9.77
N LEU A 27 7.67 31.38 -8.78
CA LEU A 27 6.30 30.93 -8.52
C LEU A 27 5.59 31.89 -7.55
N ASP A 28 4.29 31.73 -7.38
CA ASP A 28 3.55 32.50 -6.37
C ASP A 28 3.96 32.15 -4.93
N LYS A 29 3.48 32.96 -3.96
CA LYS A 29 3.82 32.81 -2.54
C LYS A 29 3.36 31.48 -1.94
N GLU A 30 2.27 30.90 -2.44
CA GLU A 30 1.74 29.63 -1.94
C GLU A 30 2.68 28.48 -2.31
N ASN A 31 3.12 28.45 -3.58
CA ASN A 31 4.10 27.49 -4.08
C ASN A 31 5.46 27.65 -3.40
N GLN A 32 5.94 28.88 -3.21
CA GLN A 32 7.18 29.15 -2.48
C GLN A 32 7.12 28.56 -1.05
N LYS A 33 6.03 28.84 -0.33
CA LYS A 33 5.82 28.32 1.03
C LYS A 33 5.76 26.79 1.05
N PHE A 34 5.09 26.16 0.09
CA PHE A 34 5.07 24.69 -0.02
C PHE A 34 6.49 24.11 -0.18
N ILE A 35 7.32 24.72 -1.03
CA ILE A 35 8.73 24.31 -1.22
C ILE A 35 9.58 24.55 0.04
N GLU A 36 9.32 25.60 0.80
CA GLU A 36 10.00 25.80 2.09
C GLU A 36 9.58 24.73 3.11
N ASP A 37 8.28 24.49 3.25
CA ASP A 37 7.72 23.58 4.23
C ASP A 37 8.01 22.10 3.91
N ILE A 38 8.09 21.70 2.63
CA ILE A 38 8.45 20.31 2.24
C ILE A 38 9.87 19.96 2.66
N PHE A 39 10.78 20.94 2.71
CA PHE A 39 12.16 20.74 3.16
C PHE A 39 12.41 21.13 4.62
N LEU A 40 11.35 21.47 5.38
CA LEU A 40 11.48 21.82 6.79
C LEU A 40 11.76 20.57 7.64
N THR A 41 12.89 20.58 8.37
CA THR A 41 13.32 19.44 9.20
C THR A 41 13.17 19.68 10.70
N LYS A 42 12.82 20.90 11.13
CA LYS A 42 12.63 21.23 12.54
C LYS A 42 11.58 22.31 12.73
N LYS A 43 10.65 22.09 13.66
CA LYS A 43 9.69 23.10 14.13
C LYS A 43 9.31 22.81 15.57
N ASN A 44 9.29 23.84 16.44
CA ASN A 44 8.94 23.71 17.86
C ASN A 44 9.68 22.53 18.54
N GLU A 45 11.00 22.48 18.37
CA GLU A 45 11.88 21.41 18.90
C GLU A 45 11.65 20.00 18.36
N THR A 46 10.62 19.80 17.53
CA THR A 46 10.32 18.52 16.89
C THR A 46 11.08 18.41 15.57
N TYR A 47 11.74 17.27 15.36
CA TYR A 47 12.44 16.95 14.11
C TYR A 47 11.54 16.20 13.15
N TYR A 48 11.64 16.53 11.87
CA TYR A 48 10.86 15.94 10.79
C TYR A 48 11.80 15.47 9.67
N SER A 49 11.43 14.39 8.99
CA SER A 49 11.93 14.12 7.65
C SER A 49 11.36 15.12 6.65
N TYR A 50 11.95 15.24 5.46
CA TYR A 50 11.37 16.02 4.38
C TYR A 50 9.96 15.52 4.04
N GLY A 51 9.02 16.47 3.93
CA GLY A 51 7.58 16.23 3.79
C GLY A 51 6.87 15.81 5.08
N GLY A 52 7.59 15.38 6.11
CA GLY A 52 7.02 14.89 7.37
C GLY A 52 6.26 15.98 8.14
N TYR A 53 6.78 17.21 8.14
CA TYR A 53 6.09 18.34 8.75
C TYR A 53 4.75 18.63 8.06
N LEU A 54 4.74 18.73 6.72
CA LEU A 54 3.51 18.97 5.94
C LEU A 54 2.48 17.85 6.12
N GLY A 55 2.91 16.58 6.05
CA GLY A 55 2.02 15.45 6.29
C GLY A 55 1.38 15.47 7.68
N SER A 56 2.17 15.81 8.72
CA SER A 56 1.67 15.95 10.08
C SER A 56 0.70 17.13 10.23
N ALA A 57 1.02 18.28 9.64
CA ALA A 57 0.16 19.47 9.70
C ALA A 57 -1.19 19.24 9.00
N LEU A 58 -1.17 18.64 7.80
CA LEU A 58 -2.38 18.27 7.07
C LEU A 58 -3.22 17.23 7.81
N THR A 59 -2.58 16.26 8.49
CA THR A 59 -3.29 15.28 9.29
C THR A 59 -4.08 15.95 10.42
N GLN A 60 -3.47 16.93 11.11
CA GLN A 60 -4.14 17.71 12.16
C GLN A 60 -5.25 18.60 11.59
N GLU A 61 -4.99 19.29 10.49
CA GLU A 61 -5.97 20.18 9.85
C GLU A 61 -7.22 19.43 9.38
N LEU A 62 -7.03 18.22 8.84
CA LEU A 62 -8.09 17.43 8.21
C LEU A 62 -8.73 16.39 9.14
N GLU A 63 -8.33 16.32 10.41
CA GLU A 63 -8.76 15.29 11.37
C GLU A 63 -10.29 15.21 11.51
N THR A 64 -10.96 16.36 11.56
CA THR A 64 -12.42 16.46 11.72
C THR A 64 -13.19 16.38 10.41
N LYS A 65 -12.49 16.40 9.26
CA LYS A 65 -13.12 16.35 7.94
C LYS A 65 -13.52 14.91 7.60
N LYS A 66 -14.84 14.66 7.56
CA LYS A 66 -15.39 13.32 7.32
C LYS A 66 -14.95 12.70 5.98
N ASP A 67 -14.93 13.51 4.93
CA ASP A 67 -14.67 13.07 3.55
C ASP A 67 -13.56 13.92 2.92
N VAL A 68 -12.32 13.52 3.19
CA VAL A 68 -11.12 14.18 2.64
C VAL A 68 -10.94 13.74 1.20
N LYS A 69 -10.75 14.71 0.32
CA LYS A 69 -10.48 14.52 -1.11
C LYS A 69 -9.00 14.72 -1.42
N PHE A 70 -8.55 14.19 -2.55
CA PHE A 70 -7.18 14.40 -3.03
C PHE A 70 -6.76 15.88 -3.05
N ASN A 71 -7.65 16.74 -3.56
CA ASN A 71 -7.38 18.18 -3.66
C ASN A 71 -7.32 18.90 -2.31
N ASP A 72 -7.76 18.27 -1.21
CA ASP A 72 -7.55 18.82 0.14
C ASP A 72 -6.10 18.64 0.61
N ILE A 73 -5.39 17.62 0.06
CA ILE A 73 -3.98 17.34 0.39
C ILE A 73 -3.06 18.03 -0.62
N PHE A 74 -3.39 17.93 -1.91
CA PHE A 74 -2.63 18.55 -3.01
C PHE A 74 -3.55 19.42 -3.87
N PRO A 75 -3.86 20.65 -3.45
CA PRO A 75 -4.68 21.56 -4.24
C PRO A 75 -3.99 21.92 -5.56
N LYS A 76 -4.78 22.24 -6.58
CA LYS A 76 -4.24 22.58 -7.92
C LYS A 76 -3.30 23.78 -7.91
N SER A 77 -3.47 24.68 -6.94
CA SER A 77 -2.60 25.86 -6.74
C SER A 77 -1.13 25.48 -6.55
N ILE A 78 -0.83 24.35 -5.90
CA ILE A 78 0.55 23.91 -5.64
C ILE A 78 1.17 23.03 -6.75
N TYR A 79 0.44 22.78 -7.85
CA TYR A 79 0.96 21.95 -8.95
C TYR A 79 2.26 22.48 -9.56
N PRO A 80 2.49 23.81 -9.70
CA PRO A 80 3.78 24.32 -10.12
C PRO A 80 4.95 23.88 -9.22
N ALA A 81 4.78 23.88 -7.89
CA ALA A 81 5.78 23.39 -6.94
C ALA A 81 6.04 21.89 -7.10
N LEU A 82 4.98 21.07 -7.26
CA LEU A 82 5.13 19.64 -7.50
C LEU A 82 5.92 19.35 -8.79
N LYS A 83 5.59 20.05 -9.88
CA LYS A 83 6.32 19.96 -11.16
C LYS A 83 7.77 20.40 -11.04
N LEU A 84 8.05 21.43 -10.23
CA LEU A 84 9.42 21.86 -9.98
C LEU A 84 10.22 20.77 -9.24
N LEU A 85 9.59 20.08 -8.28
CA LEU A 85 10.23 19.03 -7.46
C LEU A 85 10.55 17.74 -8.23
N MET A 86 9.64 17.28 -9.10
CA MET A 86 9.73 15.96 -9.74
C MET A 86 9.68 15.98 -11.28
N GLY A 87 9.60 17.16 -11.89
CA GLY A 87 9.45 17.30 -13.34
C GLY A 87 8.04 16.95 -13.87
N GLU A 88 7.76 17.34 -15.11
CA GLU A 88 6.43 17.18 -15.74
C GLU A 88 6.04 15.70 -15.94
N LYS A 89 7.00 14.82 -16.29
CA LYS A 89 6.74 13.39 -16.50
C LYS A 89 6.25 12.73 -15.21
N PHE A 90 7.05 12.80 -14.14
CA PHE A 90 6.66 12.18 -12.87
C PHE A 90 5.49 12.89 -12.21
N PHE A 91 5.30 14.20 -12.40
CA PHE A 91 4.10 14.88 -11.93
C PHE A 91 2.82 14.26 -12.51
N LYS A 92 2.77 14.01 -13.82
CA LYS A 92 1.60 13.35 -14.44
C LYS A 92 1.36 11.96 -13.86
N ILE A 93 2.43 11.17 -13.72
CA ILE A 93 2.36 9.81 -13.16
C ILE A 93 1.88 9.84 -11.71
N PHE A 94 2.44 10.74 -10.89
CA PHE A 94 2.04 10.96 -9.50
C PHE A 94 0.54 11.26 -9.38
N ILE A 95 0.00 12.14 -10.23
CA ILE A 95 -1.43 12.48 -10.23
C ILE A 95 -2.30 11.27 -10.59
N GLU A 96 -1.95 10.50 -11.61
CA GLU A 96 -2.72 9.32 -12.01
C GLU A 96 -2.71 8.21 -10.96
N ILE A 97 -1.54 7.91 -10.37
CA ILE A 97 -1.45 6.96 -9.26
C ILE A 97 -2.26 7.46 -8.05
N SER A 98 -2.13 8.74 -7.72
CA SER A 98 -2.80 9.33 -6.55
C SER A 98 -4.32 9.26 -6.66
N LYS A 99 -4.89 9.45 -7.86
CA LYS A 99 -6.34 9.31 -8.10
C LYS A 99 -6.86 7.90 -7.77
N ASN A 100 -6.04 6.89 -8.03
CA ASN A 100 -6.38 5.48 -7.84
C ASN A 100 -5.98 4.93 -6.47
N ILE A 101 -5.31 5.71 -5.62
CA ILE A 101 -4.72 5.20 -4.37
C ILE A 101 -5.75 4.57 -3.42
N THR A 102 -7.01 5.05 -3.45
CA THR A 102 -8.11 4.55 -2.61
C THR A 102 -8.64 3.18 -3.03
N ASN A 103 -8.18 2.65 -4.18
CA ASN A 103 -8.46 1.29 -4.61
C ASN A 103 -7.53 0.26 -3.94
N TYR A 104 -6.48 0.72 -3.27
CA TYR A 104 -5.49 -0.13 -2.59
C TYR A 104 -5.58 0.06 -1.06
N PRO A 105 -5.17 -0.94 -0.27
CA PRO A 105 -5.13 -0.77 1.17
C PRO A 105 -4.19 0.34 1.61
N PHE A 106 -4.61 1.14 2.59
CA PHE A 106 -3.76 2.19 3.16
C PHE A 106 -2.79 1.64 4.22
N SER A 107 -3.02 0.42 4.71
CA SER A 107 -2.11 -0.28 5.61
C SER A 107 -0.90 -0.85 4.85
N SER A 108 0.29 -0.80 5.45
CA SER A 108 1.55 -1.18 4.80
C SER A 108 2.52 -1.89 5.75
N GLY A 109 3.55 -2.55 5.19
CA GLY A 109 4.57 -3.24 5.98
C GLY A 109 4.01 -4.38 6.83
N TYR A 110 4.56 -4.62 8.02
CA TYR A 110 4.08 -5.64 8.95
C TYR A 110 2.64 -5.42 9.45
N TYR A 111 2.12 -4.21 9.27
CA TYR A 111 0.78 -3.80 9.71
C TYR A 111 -0.29 -3.88 8.60
N ARG A 112 -0.02 -4.53 7.46
CA ARG A 112 -1.02 -4.73 6.40
C ARG A 112 -2.18 -5.58 6.91
N ARG A 113 -3.41 -5.18 6.63
CA ARG A 113 -4.68 -5.85 7.04
C ARG A 113 -5.74 -5.84 5.93
N MET A 114 -5.31 -5.57 4.69
CA MET A 114 -6.19 -5.39 3.52
C MET A 114 -7.33 -4.36 3.72
N VAL A 115 -7.10 -3.31 4.53
CA VAL A 115 -8.10 -2.29 4.85
C VAL A 115 -8.01 -1.11 3.89
N ARG A 116 -9.15 -0.69 3.32
CA ARG A 116 -9.28 0.45 2.40
C ARG A 116 -10.11 1.58 2.99
N SER A 117 -10.02 2.77 2.39
CA SER A 117 -10.85 3.92 2.74
C SER A 117 -11.17 4.71 1.48
N LYS A 118 -12.38 5.27 1.37
CA LYS A 118 -12.67 6.24 0.30
C LYS A 118 -12.23 7.66 0.67
N SER A 119 -11.93 7.92 1.94
CA SER A 119 -11.36 9.19 2.39
C SER A 119 -9.86 9.19 2.18
N TYR A 120 -9.36 10.25 1.53
CA TYR A 120 -7.91 10.45 1.31
C TYR A 120 -7.14 10.71 2.61
N PHE A 121 -7.83 10.95 3.74
CA PHE A 121 -7.22 11.11 5.05
C PHE A 121 -6.27 9.96 5.40
N ASN A 122 -6.71 8.71 5.17
CA ASN A 122 -5.90 7.52 5.45
C ASN A 122 -4.70 7.37 4.50
N TYR A 123 -4.66 8.17 3.44
CA TYR A 123 -3.63 8.12 2.39
C TYR A 123 -2.68 9.32 2.43
N ILE A 124 -2.80 10.25 3.39
CA ILE A 124 -1.87 11.40 3.52
C ILE A 124 -0.42 10.91 3.55
N ASN A 125 -0.08 10.05 4.50
CA ASN A 125 1.29 9.52 4.61
C ASN A 125 1.72 8.67 3.39
N PRO A 126 0.92 7.73 2.89
CA PRO A 126 1.20 7.05 1.62
C PRO A 126 1.48 7.99 0.44
N LEU A 127 0.73 9.08 0.31
CA LEU A 127 0.91 10.05 -0.78
C LEU A 127 2.17 10.90 -0.61
N PHE A 128 2.53 11.30 0.61
CA PHE A 128 3.81 11.99 0.86
C PHE A 128 5.01 11.06 0.63
N ASN A 129 4.88 9.76 0.95
CA ASN A 129 5.90 8.76 0.61
C ASN A 129 6.03 8.62 -0.92
N LEU A 130 4.90 8.59 -1.64
CA LEU A 130 4.88 8.53 -3.11
C LEU A 130 5.52 9.78 -3.74
N LEU A 131 5.16 10.97 -3.24
CA LEU A 131 5.77 12.23 -3.64
C LEU A 131 7.28 12.17 -3.44
N GLY A 132 7.72 11.80 -2.23
CA GLY A 132 9.13 11.72 -1.89
C GLY A 132 9.91 10.75 -2.78
N ASN A 133 9.31 9.61 -3.14
CA ASN A 133 9.91 8.65 -4.06
C ASN A 133 10.05 9.23 -5.49
N PHE A 134 9.03 9.92 -6.02
CA PHE A 134 9.16 10.54 -7.35
C PHE A 134 10.17 11.70 -7.40
N VAL A 135 10.33 12.45 -6.30
CA VAL A 135 11.41 13.43 -6.19
C VAL A 135 12.78 12.74 -6.21
N ASP A 136 12.91 11.60 -5.53
CA ASP A 136 14.16 10.82 -5.54
C ASP A 136 14.47 10.28 -6.94
N LEU A 137 13.48 9.71 -7.63
CA LEU A 137 13.65 9.23 -9.01
C LEU A 137 14.00 10.34 -9.99
N TYR A 138 13.38 11.52 -9.84
CA TYR A 138 13.69 12.67 -10.68
C TYR A 138 15.11 13.20 -10.44
N PHE A 139 15.52 13.33 -9.18
CA PHE A 139 16.86 13.76 -8.80
C PHE A 139 17.95 12.80 -9.32
N LEU A 140 17.69 11.49 -9.22
CA LEU A 140 18.63 10.44 -9.65
C LEU A 140 18.56 10.15 -11.16
N ASN A 141 17.58 10.70 -11.88
CA ASN A 141 17.27 10.38 -13.27
C ASN A 141 17.10 8.86 -13.51
N ILE A 142 16.31 8.21 -12.65
CA ILE A 142 16.04 6.77 -12.69
C ILE A 142 14.63 6.52 -13.22
N ASP A 143 14.50 5.64 -14.21
CA ASP A 143 13.21 5.19 -14.74
C ASP A 143 12.83 3.79 -14.25
N VAL A 144 11.67 3.30 -14.70
CA VAL A 144 11.12 2.00 -14.29
C VAL A 144 11.99 0.82 -14.71
N ILE A 145 12.65 0.88 -15.88
CA ILE A 145 13.48 -0.21 -16.39
C ILE A 145 14.75 -0.28 -15.55
N THR A 146 15.38 0.87 -15.27
CA THR A 146 16.53 0.95 -14.36
C THR A 146 16.20 0.39 -12.97
N ILE A 147 14.99 0.65 -12.44
CA ILE A 147 14.54 0.10 -11.15
C ILE A 147 14.49 -1.43 -11.21
N VAL A 148 13.79 -2.01 -12.19
CA VAL A 148 13.58 -3.47 -12.22
C VAL A 148 14.84 -4.25 -12.55
N LYS A 149 15.74 -3.69 -13.37
CA LYS A 149 17.06 -4.27 -13.67
C LYS A 149 18.10 -4.03 -12.57
N ARG A 150 17.79 -3.19 -11.58
CA ARG A 150 18.72 -2.79 -10.49
C ARG A 150 19.98 -2.08 -11.00
N GLU A 151 19.87 -1.34 -12.10
CA GLU A 151 20.98 -0.68 -12.78
C GLU A 151 21.27 0.73 -12.22
N TYR A 152 21.49 0.81 -10.91
CA TYR A 152 21.75 2.08 -10.23
C TYR A 152 22.83 1.93 -9.16
N GLU A 153 23.38 3.06 -8.70
CA GLU A 153 24.49 3.06 -7.74
C GLU A 153 24.15 2.34 -6.42
N LYS A 154 25.12 1.57 -5.91
CA LYS A 154 25.01 0.94 -4.59
C LYS A 154 24.84 2.02 -3.51
N GLY A 155 23.89 1.80 -2.59
CA GLY A 155 23.58 2.74 -1.52
C GLY A 155 22.37 3.64 -1.79
N VAL A 156 21.78 3.55 -2.99
CA VAL A 156 20.45 4.07 -3.28
C VAL A 156 19.41 3.07 -2.78
N TYR A 157 18.63 3.47 -1.77
CA TYR A 157 17.55 2.66 -1.20
C TYR A 157 16.23 3.41 -1.25
N GLY A 158 15.12 2.68 -1.20
CA GLY A 158 13.78 3.30 -1.17
C GLY A 158 13.29 3.85 -2.51
N ILE A 159 13.99 3.55 -3.61
CA ILE A 159 13.57 3.93 -4.96
C ILE A 159 12.58 2.93 -5.59
N ASP A 160 12.52 1.70 -5.07
CA ASP A 160 11.53 0.72 -5.51
C ASP A 160 10.12 1.25 -5.26
N ASN A 161 9.38 1.39 -6.35
CA ASN A 161 8.02 1.91 -6.30
C ASN A 161 7.07 0.97 -7.03
N PRO A 162 6.36 0.10 -6.31
CA PRO A 162 5.42 -0.83 -6.92
C PRO A 162 4.26 -0.12 -7.62
N TYR A 163 3.91 1.11 -7.21
CA TYR A 163 2.88 1.89 -7.90
C TYR A 163 3.37 2.45 -9.23
N TYR A 164 4.65 2.84 -9.33
CA TYR A 164 5.23 3.29 -10.59
C TYR A 164 5.34 2.13 -11.59
N ILE A 165 5.81 0.96 -11.12
CA ILE A 165 5.85 -0.26 -11.93
C ILE A 165 4.44 -0.65 -12.40
N ALA A 166 3.45 -0.65 -11.50
CA ALA A 166 2.06 -0.95 -11.87
C ALA A 166 1.47 0.04 -12.87
N TYR A 167 1.78 1.34 -12.72
CA TYR A 167 1.36 2.37 -13.67
C TYR A 167 1.92 2.09 -15.07
N GLU A 168 3.21 1.77 -15.19
CA GLU A 168 3.85 1.48 -16.49
C GLU A 168 3.29 0.19 -17.12
N ILE A 169 2.98 -0.84 -16.31
CA ILE A 169 2.27 -2.04 -16.76
C ILE A 169 0.90 -1.67 -17.35
N ASP A 170 0.10 -0.88 -16.61
CA ASP A 170 -1.26 -0.51 -17.02
C ASP A 170 -1.29 0.43 -18.24
N ASN A 171 -0.18 1.15 -18.49
CA ASN A 171 -0.01 1.98 -19.69
C ASN A 171 0.67 1.25 -20.85
N GLY A 172 0.85 -0.08 -20.76
CA GLY A 172 1.31 -0.92 -21.87
C GLY A 172 2.80 -0.83 -22.16
N ASN A 173 3.64 -0.58 -21.15
CA ASN A 173 5.09 -0.66 -21.30
C ASN A 173 5.52 -2.11 -21.59
N GLN A 174 5.65 -2.44 -22.87
CA GLN A 174 5.86 -3.81 -23.33
C GLN A 174 7.21 -4.39 -22.86
N GLU A 175 8.27 -3.58 -22.85
CA GLU A 175 9.58 -4.01 -22.36
C GLU A 175 9.50 -4.44 -20.89
N LEU A 176 8.88 -3.63 -20.04
CA LEU A 176 8.67 -3.97 -18.63
C LEU A 176 7.81 -5.24 -18.46
N ILE A 177 6.72 -5.35 -19.22
CA ILE A 177 5.81 -6.49 -19.16
C ILE A 177 6.56 -7.78 -19.54
N ASP A 178 7.37 -7.75 -20.59
CA ASP A 178 8.11 -8.91 -21.07
C ASP A 178 9.19 -9.34 -20.06
N LEU A 179 9.92 -8.40 -19.45
CA LEU A 179 10.86 -8.69 -18.37
C LEU A 179 10.17 -9.39 -17.18
N ILE A 180 8.99 -8.92 -16.79
CA ILE A 180 8.22 -9.53 -15.69
C ILE A 180 7.70 -10.92 -16.10
N LYS A 181 7.21 -11.09 -17.32
CA LYS A 181 6.74 -12.39 -17.84
C LYS A 181 7.87 -13.41 -17.86
N GLU A 182 9.05 -13.03 -18.32
CA GLU A 182 10.23 -13.88 -18.32
C GLU A 182 10.59 -14.32 -16.90
N ALA A 183 10.62 -13.38 -15.95
CA ALA A 183 10.91 -13.66 -14.54
C ALA A 183 9.86 -14.56 -13.87
N LEU A 184 8.59 -14.50 -14.29
CA LEU A 184 7.54 -15.42 -13.83
C LEU A 184 7.66 -16.83 -14.42
N GLY A 185 8.23 -16.96 -15.62
CA GLY A 185 8.31 -18.22 -16.37
C GLY A 185 9.63 -18.98 -16.26
N SER A 186 10.73 -18.30 -15.91
CA SER A 186 12.09 -18.85 -15.93
C SER A 186 12.75 -18.84 -14.55
N GLN A 187 13.62 -19.84 -14.30
CA GLN A 187 14.53 -19.83 -13.13
C GLN A 187 15.74 -18.89 -13.32
N LYS A 188 16.01 -18.49 -14.56
CA LYS A 188 17.05 -17.52 -14.92
C LYS A 188 16.41 -16.46 -15.81
N SER A 189 16.29 -15.26 -15.29
CA SER A 189 15.71 -14.09 -15.96
C SER A 189 16.65 -12.90 -15.82
N GLU A 190 16.46 -11.90 -16.68
CA GLU A 190 17.23 -10.66 -16.61
C GLU A 190 16.94 -9.86 -15.33
N ILE A 191 15.72 -9.96 -14.79
CA ILE A 191 15.32 -9.33 -13.53
C ILE A 191 14.94 -10.37 -12.47
N ASP A 192 15.11 -10.02 -11.20
CA ASP A 192 14.58 -10.80 -10.08
C ASP A 192 13.10 -10.50 -9.84
N LEU A 193 12.32 -11.51 -9.43
CA LEU A 193 10.98 -11.29 -8.86
C LEU A 193 11.10 -10.73 -7.44
N THR A 194 11.28 -9.42 -7.35
CA THR A 194 11.37 -8.75 -6.05
C THR A 194 9.99 -8.60 -5.41
N TYR A 195 9.96 -8.31 -4.11
CA TYR A 195 8.73 -8.02 -3.38
C TYR A 195 7.91 -6.90 -4.05
N ASN A 196 8.58 -5.88 -4.59
CA ASN A 196 7.92 -4.75 -5.25
C ASN A 196 7.42 -5.09 -6.66
N ASN A 197 8.11 -5.96 -7.41
CA ASN A 197 7.58 -6.46 -8.69
C ASN A 197 6.31 -7.27 -8.47
N MET A 198 6.33 -8.16 -7.47
CA MET A 198 5.16 -8.97 -7.12
C MET A 198 3.99 -8.09 -6.67
N LYS A 199 4.25 -7.10 -5.82
CA LYS A 199 3.25 -6.13 -5.39
C LYS A 199 2.69 -5.32 -6.57
N ALA A 200 3.52 -4.92 -7.53
CA ALA A 200 3.09 -4.18 -8.71
C ALA A 200 2.12 -4.98 -9.58
N ILE A 201 2.35 -6.29 -9.75
CA ILE A 201 1.41 -7.18 -10.46
C ILE A 201 0.02 -7.10 -9.83
N PHE A 202 -0.07 -7.19 -8.49
CA PHE A 202 -1.36 -7.15 -7.79
C PHE A 202 -2.02 -5.77 -7.77
N ILE A 203 -1.25 -4.69 -7.88
CA ILE A 203 -1.76 -3.32 -8.02
C ILE A 203 -2.29 -3.07 -9.43
N SER A 204 -1.63 -3.63 -10.45
CA SER A 204 -1.98 -3.45 -11.86
C SER A 204 -3.29 -4.12 -12.25
N ASN A 205 -3.90 -3.64 -13.33
CA ASN A 205 -5.06 -4.22 -13.99
C ASN A 205 -4.68 -5.32 -15.01
N ASN A 206 -3.40 -5.72 -15.06
CA ASN A 206 -2.92 -6.71 -16.02
C ASN A 206 -3.24 -8.14 -15.58
N LYS A 207 -4.39 -8.64 -16.05
CA LYS A 207 -4.88 -9.99 -15.73
C LYS A 207 -3.93 -11.10 -16.16
N GLU A 208 -3.21 -10.93 -17.26
CA GLU A 208 -2.27 -11.94 -17.75
C GLU A 208 -1.12 -12.16 -16.75
N LEU A 209 -0.53 -11.08 -16.21
CA LEU A 209 0.52 -11.19 -15.19
C LEU A 209 -0.01 -11.82 -13.89
N VAL A 210 -1.25 -11.51 -13.50
CA VAL A 210 -1.90 -12.14 -12.34
C VAL A 210 -2.14 -13.63 -12.58
N GLU A 211 -2.59 -14.02 -13.77
CA GLU A 211 -2.77 -15.42 -14.15
C GLU A 211 -1.45 -16.20 -14.17
N LEU A 212 -0.38 -15.62 -14.74
CA LEU A 212 0.97 -16.20 -14.71
C LEU A 212 1.48 -16.35 -13.28
N THR A 213 1.21 -15.37 -12.42
CA THR A 213 1.54 -15.45 -10.99
C THR A 213 0.78 -16.58 -10.29
N GLY A 214 -0.50 -16.80 -10.64
CA GLY A 214 -1.28 -17.95 -10.19
C GLY A 214 -0.69 -19.28 -10.64
N LYS A 215 -0.25 -19.38 -11.90
CA LYS A 215 0.46 -20.56 -12.43
C LYS A 215 1.78 -20.81 -11.70
N LEU A 216 2.55 -19.76 -11.44
CA LEU A 216 3.79 -19.83 -10.66
C LEU A 216 3.53 -20.33 -9.23
N LEU A 217 2.48 -19.84 -8.55
CA LEU A 217 2.09 -20.30 -7.22
C LEU A 217 1.82 -21.81 -7.19
N LEU A 218 1.14 -22.34 -8.21
CA LEU A 218 0.89 -23.78 -8.34
C LEU A 218 2.15 -24.59 -8.65
N ALA A 219 3.05 -24.01 -9.45
CA ALA A 219 4.32 -24.62 -9.81
C ALA A 219 5.34 -24.61 -8.65
N ALA A 220 5.23 -23.66 -7.71
CA ALA A 220 6.17 -23.43 -6.61
C ALA A 220 6.24 -24.56 -5.55
N LYS A 221 5.79 -25.78 -5.86
CA LYS A 221 5.75 -27.01 -5.03
C LYS A 221 6.54 -26.98 -3.71
N LEU A 222 7.88 -27.00 -3.77
CA LEU A 222 8.77 -26.99 -2.59
C LEU A 222 9.50 -25.66 -2.39
N GLN A 223 9.31 -24.68 -3.27
CA GLN A 223 9.94 -23.37 -3.19
C GLN A 223 9.13 -22.46 -2.25
N GLU A 224 9.40 -22.57 -0.95
CA GLU A 224 8.73 -21.75 0.09
C GLU A 224 8.93 -20.25 -0.14
N GLY A 225 10.12 -19.82 -0.58
CA GLY A 225 10.41 -18.42 -0.86
C GLY A 225 9.47 -17.80 -1.92
N VAL A 226 9.26 -18.50 -3.04
CA VAL A 226 8.35 -18.05 -4.11
C VAL A 226 6.91 -17.99 -3.62
N ARG A 227 6.44 -19.03 -2.91
CA ARG A 227 5.09 -19.01 -2.31
C ARG A 227 4.92 -17.83 -1.35
N GLN A 228 5.91 -17.59 -0.50
CA GLN A 228 5.88 -16.50 0.46
C GLN A 228 5.79 -15.15 -0.25
N GLN A 229 6.64 -14.90 -1.26
CA GLN A 229 6.62 -13.66 -2.03
C GLN A 229 5.24 -13.40 -2.65
N ILE A 230 4.60 -14.42 -3.22
CA ILE A 230 3.27 -14.30 -3.83
C ILE A 230 2.19 -14.04 -2.76
N CYS A 231 2.08 -14.94 -1.77
CA CYS A 231 1.00 -14.88 -0.79
C CYS A 231 1.11 -13.66 0.13
N GLU A 232 2.31 -13.19 0.49
CA GLU A 232 2.45 -12.00 1.33
C GLU A 232 2.14 -10.69 0.59
N ASN A 233 2.01 -10.70 -0.75
CA ASN A 233 1.77 -9.49 -1.53
C ASN A 233 0.37 -9.37 -2.13
N MET A 234 -0.38 -10.46 -2.27
CA MET A 234 -1.69 -10.44 -2.94
C MET A 234 -2.73 -9.54 -2.25
N ASP A 235 -2.56 -9.20 -0.98
CA ASP A 235 -3.43 -8.26 -0.26
C ASP A 235 -3.13 -6.79 -0.56
N SER A 236 -2.02 -6.47 -1.22
CA SER A 236 -1.51 -5.10 -1.32
C SER A 236 -2.10 -4.28 -2.48
N GLY A 237 -2.93 -4.89 -3.33
CA GLY A 237 -3.40 -4.30 -4.58
C GLY A 237 -4.91 -4.30 -4.75
N LEU A 238 -5.38 -4.60 -5.96
CA LEU A 238 -6.80 -4.64 -6.30
C LEU A 238 -7.52 -5.80 -5.59
N GLN A 239 -8.78 -5.56 -5.22
CA GLN A 239 -9.63 -6.57 -4.57
C GLN A 239 -9.82 -7.79 -5.47
N GLU A 240 -10.10 -7.59 -6.77
CA GLU A 240 -10.30 -8.68 -7.73
C GLU A 240 -9.06 -9.57 -7.90
N ASN A 241 -7.86 -8.99 -7.86
CA ASN A 241 -6.61 -9.73 -7.94
C ASN A 241 -6.39 -10.61 -6.69
N PHE A 242 -6.72 -10.08 -5.51
CA PHE A 242 -6.73 -10.85 -4.27
C PHE A 242 -7.71 -12.02 -4.35
N GLU A 243 -8.95 -11.78 -4.79
CA GLU A 243 -10.01 -12.79 -4.87
C GLU A 243 -9.63 -13.93 -5.82
N TYR A 244 -9.08 -13.60 -6.99
CA TYR A 244 -8.57 -14.58 -7.93
C TYR A 244 -7.50 -15.48 -7.31
N MET A 245 -6.48 -14.89 -6.68
CA MET A 245 -5.41 -15.64 -6.03
C MET A 245 -5.92 -16.44 -4.83
N PHE A 246 -6.90 -15.90 -4.09
CA PHE A 246 -7.48 -16.58 -2.93
C PHE A 246 -8.24 -17.83 -3.37
N LYS A 247 -8.99 -17.77 -4.47
CA LYS A 247 -9.66 -18.95 -5.04
C LYS A 247 -8.67 -20.06 -5.40
N ILE A 248 -7.52 -19.73 -5.98
CA ILE A 248 -6.46 -20.72 -6.23
C ILE A 248 -6.00 -21.39 -4.93
N ILE A 249 -5.78 -20.60 -3.88
CA ILE A 249 -5.38 -21.10 -2.56
C ILE A 249 -6.43 -22.04 -1.97
N TYR A 250 -7.71 -21.64 -2.05
CA TYR A 250 -8.84 -22.41 -1.56
C TYR A 250 -9.01 -23.73 -2.34
N ASP A 251 -9.16 -23.66 -3.66
CA ASP A 251 -9.45 -24.80 -4.54
C ASP A 251 -8.33 -25.86 -4.53
N LYS A 252 -7.08 -25.42 -4.35
CA LYS A 252 -5.90 -26.31 -4.33
C LYS A 252 -5.44 -26.65 -2.91
N ASN A 253 -6.25 -26.31 -1.90
CA ASN A 253 -6.02 -26.60 -0.49
C ASN A 253 -4.62 -26.16 -0.01
N LEU A 254 -4.15 -25.00 -0.47
CA LEU A 254 -2.79 -24.52 -0.21
C LEU A 254 -2.58 -24.07 1.25
N ILE A 255 -3.65 -24.02 2.06
CA ILE A 255 -3.58 -23.69 3.50
C ILE A 255 -2.71 -24.64 4.33
N ARG A 256 -2.36 -25.81 3.78
CA ARG A 256 -1.38 -26.73 4.38
C ARG A 256 0.03 -26.11 4.49
N PHE A 257 0.36 -25.09 3.69
CA PHE A 257 1.65 -24.42 3.73
C PHE A 257 1.68 -23.30 4.77
N SER A 258 2.79 -23.19 5.51
CA SER A 258 2.97 -22.18 6.56
C SER A 258 2.99 -20.75 6.00
N SER A 259 3.60 -20.53 4.82
CA SER A 259 3.50 -19.25 4.08
C SER A 259 2.07 -18.79 3.89
N VAL A 260 1.16 -19.69 3.50
CA VAL A 260 -0.25 -19.36 3.27
C VAL A 260 -0.97 -19.02 4.58
N LYS A 261 -0.70 -19.76 5.67
CA LYS A 261 -1.27 -19.45 6.99
C LYS A 261 -0.80 -18.09 7.53
N ARG A 262 0.49 -17.76 7.37
CA ARG A 262 1.04 -16.44 7.74
C ARG A 262 0.44 -15.33 6.92
N ALA A 263 0.27 -15.57 5.62
CA ALA A 263 -0.35 -14.59 4.72
C ALA A 263 -1.81 -14.34 5.12
N LEU A 264 -2.61 -15.39 5.36
CA LEU A 264 -3.97 -15.28 5.88
C LEU A 264 -4.05 -14.44 7.17
N ALA A 265 -3.17 -14.72 8.14
CA ALA A 265 -3.10 -13.97 9.39
C ALA A 265 -2.78 -12.48 9.16
N THR A 266 -1.91 -12.19 8.19
CA THR A 266 -1.54 -10.82 7.80
C THR A 266 -2.71 -10.12 7.12
N TRP A 267 -3.29 -10.70 6.06
CA TRP A 267 -4.37 -10.07 5.29
C TRP A 267 -5.58 -9.74 6.15
N THR A 268 -5.89 -10.61 7.11
CA THR A 268 -7.05 -10.46 8.00
C THR A 268 -6.74 -9.67 9.26
N GLY A 269 -5.51 -9.76 9.77
CA GLY A 269 -5.15 -9.25 11.09
C GLY A 269 -5.44 -10.17 12.26
N LEU A 270 -5.91 -11.39 12.00
CA LEU A 270 -6.26 -12.36 13.04
C LEU A 270 -5.05 -12.78 13.90
N ALA A 271 -3.83 -12.66 13.37
CA ALA A 271 -2.61 -12.88 14.14
C ALA A 271 -1.53 -11.85 13.81
N GLY A 272 -0.82 -11.41 14.85
CA GLY A 272 0.40 -10.63 14.74
C GLY A 272 1.63 -11.52 14.56
N GLU A 273 2.78 -10.87 14.42
CA GLU A 273 4.08 -11.54 14.33
C GLU A 273 4.36 -12.36 15.60
N GLY A 274 4.76 -13.63 15.42
CA GLY A 274 5.04 -14.55 16.53
C GLY A 274 3.81 -15.26 17.14
N ASN A 275 2.58 -14.92 16.70
CA ASN A 275 1.39 -15.66 17.13
C ASN A 275 1.37 -17.07 16.56
N ASP A 276 0.76 -17.99 17.31
CA ASP A 276 0.55 -19.37 16.89
C ASP A 276 -0.44 -19.45 15.71
N ILE A 277 0.11 -19.53 14.50
CA ILE A 277 -0.65 -19.63 13.25
C ILE A 277 -1.34 -20.99 13.07
N SER A 278 -1.09 -21.99 13.94
CA SER A 278 -1.74 -23.30 13.85
C SER A 278 -3.24 -23.24 14.12
N LYS A 279 -3.68 -22.17 14.81
CA LYS A 279 -5.08 -21.91 15.18
C LYS A 279 -5.94 -21.42 14.02
N PHE A 280 -5.33 -20.96 12.92
CA PHE A 280 -6.03 -20.51 11.72
C PHE A 280 -5.89 -21.55 10.61
N GLY A 281 -6.94 -21.70 9.82
CA GLY A 281 -6.90 -22.58 8.68
C GLY A 281 -8.24 -22.69 7.99
N LYS A 282 -8.85 -23.88 8.12
CA LYS A 282 -9.98 -24.27 7.28
C LYS A 282 -11.22 -23.40 7.47
N LYS A 283 -11.56 -23.07 8.73
CA LYS A 283 -12.75 -22.28 9.05
C LYS A 283 -12.66 -20.87 8.45
N GLU A 284 -11.56 -20.17 8.67
CA GLU A 284 -11.35 -18.82 8.14
C GLU A 284 -11.36 -18.82 6.61
N LEU A 285 -10.71 -19.82 5.98
CA LEU A 285 -10.72 -19.95 4.52
C LEU A 285 -12.13 -20.18 3.97
N GLU A 286 -12.94 -21.03 4.61
CA GLU A 286 -14.32 -21.27 4.19
C GLU A 286 -15.19 -20.03 4.32
N ILE A 287 -15.02 -19.26 5.39
CA ILE A 287 -15.74 -17.99 5.59
C ILE A 287 -15.35 -16.98 4.51
N ILE A 288 -14.05 -16.76 4.29
CA ILE A 288 -13.58 -15.81 3.27
C ILE A 288 -14.02 -16.26 1.87
N ASN A 289 -13.94 -17.55 1.55
CA ASN A 289 -14.41 -18.06 0.26
C ASN A 289 -15.91 -17.75 0.03
N LYS A 290 -16.75 -17.95 1.06
CA LYS A 290 -18.18 -17.61 0.99
C LYS A 290 -18.41 -16.10 0.87
N LEU A 291 -17.60 -15.28 1.54
CA LEU A 291 -17.68 -13.82 1.46
C LEU A 291 -17.33 -13.31 0.06
N ILE A 292 -16.37 -13.93 -0.61
CA ILE A 292 -16.01 -13.63 -2.02
C ILE A 292 -17.19 -13.99 -2.95
N ASP A 293 -17.82 -15.14 -2.75
CA ASP A 293 -18.97 -15.56 -3.58
C ASP A 293 -20.26 -14.77 -3.28
N ASN A 294 -20.43 -14.33 -2.04
CA ASN A 294 -21.61 -13.58 -1.59
C ASN A 294 -21.24 -12.54 -0.53
N GLN A 295 -21.07 -11.29 -0.98
CA GLN A 295 -20.75 -10.17 -0.10
C GLN A 295 -21.76 -9.99 1.06
N LYS A 296 -23.06 -10.28 0.84
CA LYS A 296 -24.11 -10.10 1.87
C LYS A 296 -23.99 -11.10 3.03
N TYR A 297 -23.21 -12.17 2.87
CA TYR A 297 -22.94 -13.13 3.94
C TYR A 297 -22.31 -12.46 5.17
N GLU A 298 -21.63 -11.33 4.99
CA GLU A 298 -21.09 -10.55 6.12
C GLU A 298 -22.17 -10.10 7.11
N ASP A 299 -23.40 -9.80 6.66
CA ASP A 299 -24.48 -9.37 7.55
C ASP A 299 -25.04 -10.54 8.38
N GLU A 300 -24.85 -11.77 7.92
CA GLU A 300 -25.15 -12.98 8.69
C GLU A 300 -24.05 -13.22 9.73
N LEU A 301 -22.77 -13.11 9.34
CA LEU A 301 -21.62 -13.25 10.23
C LEU A 301 -21.69 -12.27 11.41
N LEU A 302 -22.12 -11.02 11.19
CA LEU A 302 -22.25 -10.01 12.24
C LEU A 302 -23.33 -10.34 13.29
N LYS A 303 -24.24 -11.28 13.01
CA LYS A 303 -25.26 -11.74 13.97
C LYS A 303 -24.82 -12.99 14.74
N SER A 304 -23.64 -13.54 14.40
CA SER A 304 -23.12 -14.74 15.04
C SER A 304 -22.69 -14.47 16.47
N ASP A 305 -22.74 -15.54 17.28
CA ASP A 305 -22.15 -15.57 18.62
C ASP A 305 -20.64 -15.93 18.57
N ASP A 306 -20.14 -16.34 17.39
CA ASP A 306 -18.75 -16.74 17.17
C ASP A 306 -17.86 -15.53 16.83
N ASN A 307 -16.78 -15.37 17.61
CA ASN A 307 -15.88 -14.23 17.46
C ASN A 307 -15.17 -14.17 16.09
N ILE A 308 -14.80 -15.31 15.52
CA ILE A 308 -14.09 -15.34 14.23
C ILE A 308 -15.04 -14.96 13.10
N GLU A 309 -16.29 -15.41 13.17
CA GLU A 309 -17.32 -15.02 12.20
C GLU A 309 -17.56 -13.51 12.24
N VAL A 310 -17.85 -12.94 13.41
CA VAL A 310 -18.06 -11.50 13.57
C VAL A 310 -16.84 -10.70 13.12
N TYR A 311 -15.63 -11.15 13.48
CA TYR A 311 -14.37 -10.50 13.06
C TYR A 311 -14.24 -10.47 11.54
N LEU A 312 -14.42 -11.61 10.86
CA LEU A 312 -14.29 -11.69 9.41
C LEU A 312 -15.40 -10.93 8.69
N GLY A 313 -16.60 -10.82 9.26
CA GLY A 313 -17.66 -9.93 8.77
C GLY A 313 -17.26 -8.46 8.83
N LEU A 314 -16.64 -8.01 9.92
CA LEU A 314 -16.11 -6.65 10.05
C LEU A 314 -14.95 -6.40 9.08
N TRP A 315 -13.98 -7.32 9.04
CA TRP A 315 -12.83 -7.26 8.14
C TRP A 315 -13.28 -7.14 6.68
N ASN A 316 -14.20 -7.99 6.23
CA ASN A 316 -14.72 -7.94 4.86
C ASN A 316 -15.34 -6.57 4.52
N LYS A 317 -16.10 -5.97 5.43
CA LYS A 317 -16.62 -4.61 5.25
C LYS A 317 -15.49 -3.59 5.05
N SER A 318 -14.43 -3.69 5.86
CA SER A 318 -13.27 -2.80 5.81
C SER A 318 -12.39 -2.95 4.56
N THR A 319 -12.45 -4.11 3.88
CA THR A 319 -11.72 -4.32 2.61
C THR A 319 -12.23 -3.38 1.52
N ARG A 320 -13.48 -2.92 1.59
CA ARG A 320 -14.06 -1.97 0.62
C ARG A 320 -13.95 -0.53 1.09
N ASP A 321 -14.34 -0.30 2.34
CA ASP A 321 -14.18 0.98 3.03
C ASP A 321 -14.29 0.73 4.55
N ILE A 322 -13.27 1.15 5.30
CA ILE A 322 -13.24 1.10 6.77
C ILE A 322 -14.51 1.68 7.39
N LYS A 323 -15.12 2.69 6.78
CA LYS A 323 -16.39 3.30 7.22
C LYS A 323 -17.49 2.24 7.43
N TYR A 324 -17.62 1.25 6.56
CA TYR A 324 -18.65 0.23 6.68
C TYR A 324 -18.45 -0.66 7.91
N SER A 325 -17.19 -0.93 8.27
CA SER A 325 -16.90 -1.67 9.50
C SER A 325 -17.17 -0.83 10.75
N VAL A 326 -16.89 0.48 10.71
CA VAL A 326 -17.20 1.40 11.82
C VAL A 326 -18.71 1.48 12.05
N GLU A 327 -19.52 1.65 11.00
CA GLU A 327 -20.98 1.66 11.09
C GLU A 327 -21.55 0.33 11.64
N ALA A 328 -20.93 -0.80 11.30
CA ALA A 328 -21.30 -2.10 11.86
C ALA A 328 -20.94 -2.20 13.35
N ILE A 329 -19.75 -1.74 13.74
CA ILE A 329 -19.30 -1.70 15.14
C ILE A 329 -20.24 -0.86 16.00
N GLU A 330 -20.66 0.31 15.54
CA GLU A 330 -21.60 1.17 16.28
C GLU A 330 -22.93 0.47 16.58
N LYS A 331 -23.42 -0.37 15.66
CA LYS A 331 -24.63 -1.19 15.87
C LYS A 331 -24.38 -2.33 16.85
N LEU A 332 -23.24 -3.03 16.71
CA LEU A 332 -22.88 -4.13 17.60
C LEU A 332 -22.65 -3.66 19.04
N LEU A 333 -22.01 -2.51 19.27
CA LEU A 333 -21.78 -1.99 20.63
C LEU A 333 -23.08 -1.76 21.42
N LYS A 334 -24.19 -1.43 20.72
CA LYS A 334 -25.51 -1.20 21.33
C LYS A 334 -26.23 -2.48 21.73
N SER A 335 -26.03 -3.58 21.01
CA SER A 335 -26.92 -4.76 21.06
C SER A 335 -26.22 -6.09 21.35
N SER A 336 -24.90 -6.16 21.17
CA SER A 336 -24.15 -7.42 21.30
C SER A 336 -23.81 -7.79 22.74
N LYS A 337 -23.50 -9.07 22.95
CA LYS A 337 -23.02 -9.62 24.22
C LYS A 337 -21.62 -9.09 24.56
N TYR A 338 -21.23 -9.22 25.84
CA TYR A 338 -19.97 -8.68 26.34
C TYR A 338 -18.73 -9.20 25.59
N HIS A 339 -18.70 -10.48 25.19
CA HIS A 339 -17.56 -11.05 24.47
C HIS A 339 -17.37 -10.45 23.08
N ILE A 340 -18.46 -10.11 22.37
CA ILE A 340 -18.40 -9.38 21.10
C ILE A 340 -17.89 -7.95 21.30
N LYS A 341 -18.23 -7.30 22.42
CA LYS A 341 -17.67 -5.97 22.75
C LYS A 341 -16.15 -6.05 22.98
N LEU A 342 -15.67 -7.10 23.64
CA LEU A 342 -14.23 -7.34 23.78
C LEU A 342 -13.56 -7.61 22.43
N LEU A 343 -14.20 -8.40 21.57
CA LEU A 343 -13.75 -8.63 20.20
C LEU A 343 -13.61 -7.31 19.42
N ILE A 344 -14.58 -6.40 19.53
CA ILE A 344 -14.54 -5.09 18.89
C ILE A 344 -13.32 -4.29 19.35
N SER A 345 -13.04 -4.28 20.66
CA SER A 345 -11.83 -3.63 21.19
C SER A 345 -10.56 -4.20 20.57
N TYR A 346 -10.48 -5.52 20.41
CA TYR A 346 -9.36 -6.19 19.74
C TYR A 346 -9.28 -5.82 18.25
N TYR A 347 -10.40 -5.87 17.52
CA TYR A 347 -10.48 -5.53 16.11
C TYR A 347 -10.01 -4.09 15.85
N LEU A 348 -10.47 -3.14 16.67
CA LEU A 348 -10.03 -1.75 16.60
C LEU A 348 -8.52 -1.63 16.86
N TYR A 349 -7.99 -2.31 17.88
CA TYR A 349 -6.54 -2.31 18.12
C TYR A 349 -5.73 -2.80 16.91
N VAL A 350 -6.21 -3.86 16.24
CA VAL A 350 -5.54 -4.46 15.07
C VAL A 350 -5.59 -3.56 13.84
N ILE A 351 -6.75 -2.94 13.56
CA ILE A 351 -6.98 -2.22 12.30
C ILE A 351 -6.66 -0.74 12.38
N VAL A 352 -6.82 -0.12 13.55
CA VAL A 352 -6.60 1.32 13.68
C VAL A 352 -5.15 1.68 13.41
N ASN A 353 -4.19 0.77 13.63
CA ASN A 353 -2.77 1.10 13.74
C ASN A 353 -2.64 2.26 14.76
N THR A 354 -2.26 1.98 16.00
CA THR A 354 -2.29 2.95 17.11
C THR A 354 -1.57 4.29 16.84
N THR A 355 -0.84 4.42 15.72
CA THR A 355 -0.36 5.66 15.12
C THR A 355 -1.44 6.62 14.58
N TYR A 356 -2.59 6.14 14.10
CA TYR A 356 -3.68 6.97 13.54
C TYR A 356 -4.94 6.85 14.39
N LYS A 357 -4.94 7.51 15.56
CA LYS A 357 -6.18 7.69 16.30
C LYS A 357 -7.15 8.54 15.47
N ARG A 358 -8.40 8.09 15.38
CA ARG A 358 -9.57 8.94 15.15
C ARG A 358 -10.34 9.02 16.46
#